data_AF-A0A834N5D6-F1
#
_entry.id   AF-A0A834N5D6-F1
#
_cell.length_a   1.000
_cell.length_b   1.000
_cell.length_c   1.000
_cell.angle_alpha   90.00
_cell.angle_beta   90.00
_cell.angle_gamma   90.00
#
_symmetry.space_group_name_H-M   'P 1'
#
loop_
_entity.id
_entity.type
_entity.pdbx_description
1 polymer ?
#
loop_
_entity_poly.entity_id
_entity_poly.type
_entity_poly.pdbx_seq_one_letter_code
_entity_poly.pdbx_strand_id
1 'polypeptide(L)'
;MFGKEAFQLITELDLTDDIKPFNESVVRQVLEEMQYLYEANLLDSNAIKNDGNTALLPSVQFRHVALTRNKRCILAYLYNRMRRLRQMRWELGSILPPEINSNLLNAEIQWFHSYNKSLATYMRSIGDNCGLNLTVNMLPPKSLYIEVKCLTDFGKLEIENGQVVTLKKNTYHLLPRVICEPLIRQGILEHLA
;
A
#
# COMPACT_ATOMS: atom_id res chain seq x y z
N MET A 1 18.23 -20.28 17.03
CA MET A 1 18.75 -19.61 15.82
C MET A 1 17.94 -18.35 15.61
N PHE A 2 18.61 -17.19 15.53
CA PHE A 2 17.97 -15.87 15.48
C PHE A 2 17.24 -15.61 14.15
N GLY A 3 16.25 -14.72 14.18
CA GLY A 3 15.55 -14.24 12.99
C GLY A 3 14.48 -15.17 12.41
N LYS A 4 13.93 -16.08 13.23
CA LYS A 4 12.79 -16.93 12.84
C LYS A 4 11.51 -16.11 12.64
N GLU A 5 11.18 -15.25 13.59
CA GLU A 5 9.99 -14.39 13.53
C GLU A 5 10.06 -13.42 12.35
N ALA A 6 11.26 -12.88 12.09
CA ALA A 6 11.50 -12.01 10.94
C ALA A 6 11.28 -12.73 9.60
N PHE A 7 11.55 -14.04 9.53
CA PHE A 7 11.30 -14.85 8.34
C PHE A 7 9.80 -15.13 8.14
N GLN A 8 9.03 -15.32 9.22
CA GLN A 8 7.58 -15.50 9.13
C GLN A 8 6.90 -14.32 8.41
N LEU A 9 7.34 -13.09 8.70
CA LEU A 9 6.85 -11.88 8.01
C LEU A 9 7.05 -11.96 6.50
N ILE A 10 8.18 -12.51 6.03
CA ILE A 10 8.46 -12.61 4.59
C ILE A 10 7.62 -13.71 3.96
N THR A 11 7.50 -14.87 4.62
CA THR A 11 6.66 -15.96 4.11
C THR A 11 5.20 -15.55 3.99
N GLU A 12 4.70 -14.66 4.87
CA GLU A 12 3.35 -14.14 4.77
C GLU A 12 3.11 -13.34 3.48
N LEU A 13 4.14 -12.59 3.02
CA LEU A 13 4.05 -11.76 1.81
C LEU A 13 4.00 -12.60 0.53
N ASP A 14 4.76 -13.70 0.50
CA ASP A 14 4.83 -14.59 -0.67
C ASP A 14 3.52 -15.36 -0.90
N LEU A 15 2.69 -15.53 0.12
CA LEU A 15 1.47 -16.34 0.05
C LEU A 15 0.28 -15.64 -0.59
N THR A 16 0.23 -14.30 -0.53
CA THR A 16 -0.96 -13.54 -0.94
C THR A 16 -0.57 -12.20 -1.51
N ASP A 17 -1.17 -11.84 -2.65
CA ASP A 17 -1.01 -10.53 -3.28
C ASP A 17 -1.83 -9.43 -2.59
N ASP A 18 -2.93 -9.78 -1.92
CA ASP A 18 -3.76 -8.83 -1.19
C ASP A 18 -3.09 -8.26 0.07
N ILE A 19 -3.48 -7.05 0.46
CA ILE A 19 -2.98 -6.44 1.69
C ILE A 19 -3.70 -6.99 2.92
N LYS A 20 -3.00 -7.87 3.64
CA LYS A 20 -3.46 -8.42 4.92
C LYS A 20 -3.41 -7.38 6.05
N PRO A 21 -4.11 -7.62 7.17
CA PRO A 21 -3.93 -6.83 8.39
C PRO A 21 -2.45 -6.72 8.78
N PHE A 22 -2.04 -5.56 9.28
CA PHE A 22 -0.66 -5.36 9.71
C PHE A 22 -0.33 -6.27 10.90
N ASN A 23 0.69 -7.12 10.75
CA ASN A 23 1.12 -8.06 11.77
C ASN A 23 1.95 -7.40 12.89
N GLU A 24 1.29 -6.62 13.76
CA GLU A 24 1.95 -5.87 14.85
C GLU A 24 2.64 -6.79 15.86
N SER A 25 2.08 -7.96 16.13
CA SER A 25 2.60 -8.91 17.13
C SER A 25 3.96 -9.45 16.71
N VAL A 26 4.08 -9.96 15.48
CA VAL A 26 5.35 -10.50 14.97
C VAL A 26 6.39 -9.38 14.82
N VAL A 27 5.99 -8.20 14.32
CA VAL A 27 6.92 -7.05 14.25
C VAL A 27 7.44 -6.68 15.64
N ARG A 28 6.58 -6.66 16.67
CA ARG A 28 6.99 -6.40 18.05
C ARG A 28 7.98 -7.45 18.56
N GLN A 29 7.72 -8.74 18.33
CA GLN A 29 8.63 -9.82 18.73
C GLN A 29 10.00 -9.69 18.05
N VAL A 30 10.06 -9.31 16.78
CA VAL A 30 11.35 -9.08 16.08
C VAL A 30 12.08 -7.88 16.68
N LEU A 31 11.36 -6.80 17.04
CA LEU A 31 11.98 -5.63 17.66
C LEU A 31 12.50 -5.94 19.07
N GLU A 32 11.79 -6.75 19.86
CA GLU A 32 12.25 -7.25 21.16
C GLU A 32 13.50 -8.13 21.01
N GLU A 33 13.53 -9.03 20.02
CA GLU A 33 14.73 -9.82 19.70
C GLU A 33 15.91 -8.90 19.32
N MET A 34 15.66 -7.87 18.51
CA MET A 34 16.69 -6.90 18.13
C MET A 34 17.21 -6.10 19.32
N GLN A 35 16.33 -5.67 20.23
CA GLN A 35 16.71 -4.98 21.46
C GLN A 35 17.63 -5.86 22.31
N TYR A 36 17.24 -7.11 22.55
CA TYR A 36 18.03 -8.08 23.31
C TYR A 36 19.41 -8.32 22.69
N LEU A 37 19.47 -8.53 21.37
CA LEU A 37 20.74 -8.73 20.66
C LEU A 37 21.65 -7.49 20.72
N TYR A 38 21.05 -6.30 20.67
CA TYR A 38 21.77 -5.03 20.76
C TYR A 38 22.39 -4.84 22.16
N GLU A 39 21.63 -5.08 23.21
CA GLU A 39 22.11 -4.97 24.60
C GLU A 39 23.22 -5.97 24.89
N ALA A 40 23.07 -7.24 24.47
CA ALA A 40 24.11 -8.25 24.59
C ALA A 40 25.39 -7.88 23.82
N ASN A 41 25.25 -7.28 22.63
CA ASN A 41 26.39 -6.76 21.87
C ASN A 41 27.09 -5.60 22.55
N LEU A 42 26.34 -4.70 23.20
CA LEU A 42 26.90 -3.57 23.91
C LEU A 42 27.77 -4.01 25.09
N LEU A 43 27.27 -4.99 25.88
CA LEU A 43 28.00 -5.56 27.00
C LEU A 43 29.33 -6.19 26.55
N ASP A 44 29.28 -7.08 25.56
CA ASP A 44 30.47 -7.77 25.07
C ASP A 44 31.45 -6.81 24.37
N SER A 45 30.95 -5.78 23.68
CA SER A 45 31.80 -4.74 23.07
C SER A 45 32.54 -3.91 24.11
N ASN A 46 31.92 -3.62 25.25
CA ASN A 46 32.57 -2.92 26.36
C ASN A 46 33.61 -3.80 27.05
N ALA A 47 33.34 -5.09 27.24
CA ALA A 47 34.31 -6.05 27.78
C ALA A 47 35.54 -6.20 26.87
N ILE A 48 35.35 -6.24 25.53
CA ILE A 48 36.47 -6.26 24.58
C ILE A 48 37.36 -5.02 24.73
N LYS A 49 36.76 -3.83 24.89
CA LYS A 49 37.50 -2.57 25.01
C LYS A 49 38.23 -2.43 26.35
N ASN A 50 37.59 -2.83 27.44
CA ASN A 50 38.12 -2.63 28.80
C ASN A 50 39.10 -3.73 29.22
N ASP A 51 38.79 -4.99 28.88
CA ASP A 51 39.52 -6.17 29.36
C ASP A 51 40.41 -6.80 28.27
N GLY A 52 40.39 -6.27 27.04
CA GLY A 52 41.17 -6.79 25.90
C GLY A 52 40.74 -8.18 25.42
N ASN A 53 39.57 -8.68 25.84
CA ASN A 53 39.12 -10.03 25.58
C ASN A 53 38.61 -10.22 24.14
N THR A 54 39.54 -10.38 23.20
CA THR A 54 39.26 -10.50 21.76
C THR A 54 38.48 -11.78 21.39
N ALA A 55 38.39 -12.76 22.29
CA ALA A 55 37.65 -14.00 22.05
C ALA A 55 36.13 -13.79 21.87
N LEU A 56 35.58 -12.66 22.33
CA LEU A 56 34.17 -12.30 22.18
C LEU A 56 33.82 -11.72 20.79
N LEU A 57 34.83 -11.37 19.98
CA LEU A 57 34.64 -10.73 18.69
C LEU A 57 33.74 -11.54 17.71
N PRO A 58 33.89 -12.86 17.56
CA PRO A 58 33.01 -13.66 16.69
C PRO A 58 31.55 -13.64 17.16
N SER A 59 31.30 -13.65 18.47
CA SER A 59 29.95 -13.57 19.04
C SER A 59 29.28 -12.24 18.73
N VAL A 60 30.02 -11.14 18.85
CA VAL A 60 29.53 -9.79 18.49
C VAL A 60 29.23 -9.70 17.00
N GLN A 61 30.12 -10.21 16.14
CA GLN A 61 29.90 -10.25 14.69
C GLN A 61 28.67 -11.08 14.32
N PHE A 62 28.50 -12.25 14.95
CA PHE A 62 27.34 -13.11 14.70
C PHE A 62 26.02 -12.41 15.04
N ARG A 63 25.93 -11.78 16.21
CA ARG A 63 24.74 -11.02 16.62
C ARG A 63 24.53 -9.78 15.75
N HIS A 64 25.60 -9.11 15.30
CA HIS A 64 25.50 -7.99 14.36
C HIS A 64 24.90 -8.42 13.00
N VAL A 65 25.33 -9.56 12.46
CA VAL A 65 24.74 -10.13 11.24
C VAL A 65 23.27 -10.51 11.46
N ALA A 66 22.91 -11.05 12.64
CA ALA A 66 21.51 -11.32 12.98
C ALA A 66 20.65 -10.03 13.01
N LEU A 67 21.14 -8.96 13.64
CA LEU A 67 20.47 -7.65 13.67
C LEU A 67 20.25 -7.07 12.27
N THR A 68 21.28 -7.11 11.42
CA THR A 68 21.17 -6.60 10.05
C THR A 68 20.19 -7.41 9.21
N ARG A 69 20.12 -8.73 9.43
CA ARG A 69 19.10 -9.60 8.82
C ARG A 69 17.69 -9.22 9.27
N ASN A 70 17.44 -9.11 10.57
CA ASN A 70 16.13 -8.73 11.11
C ASN A 70 15.68 -7.36 10.58
N LYS A 71 16.59 -6.38 10.55
CA LYS A 71 16.34 -5.07 9.95
C LYS A 71 15.91 -5.17 8.48
N ARG A 72 16.62 -5.97 7.67
CA ARG A 72 16.29 -6.16 6.24
C ARG A 72 14.92 -6.81 6.06
N CYS A 73 14.57 -7.80 6.86
CA CYS A 73 13.27 -8.46 6.81
C CYS A 73 12.12 -7.50 7.15
N ILE A 74 12.22 -6.73 8.24
CA ILE A 74 11.21 -5.72 8.58
C ILE A 74 11.06 -4.68 7.46
N LEU A 75 12.18 -4.19 6.92
CA LEU A 75 12.16 -3.18 5.87
C LEU A 75 11.52 -3.72 4.58
N ALA A 76 11.83 -4.96 4.20
CA ALA A 76 11.21 -5.62 3.05
C ALA A 76 9.70 -5.77 3.24
N TYR A 77 9.25 -6.17 4.44
CA TYR A 77 7.82 -6.26 4.78
C TYR A 77 7.12 -4.91 4.65
N LEU A 78 7.64 -3.86 5.28
CA LEU A 78 7.08 -2.51 5.18
C LEU A 78 7.10 -1.98 3.73
N TYR A 79 8.18 -2.22 3.00
CA TYR A 79 8.33 -1.77 1.62
C TYR A 79 7.33 -2.44 0.68
N ASN A 80 7.11 -3.76 0.83
CA ASN A 80 6.12 -4.48 0.04
C ASN A 80 4.71 -3.92 0.28
N ARG A 81 4.34 -3.66 1.54
CA ARG A 81 3.05 -3.04 1.88
C ARG A 81 2.88 -1.66 1.26
N MET A 82 3.91 -0.80 1.31
CA MET A 82 3.89 0.50 0.63
C MET A 82 3.77 0.38 -0.90
N ARG A 83 4.41 -0.62 -1.51
CA ARG A 83 4.27 -0.89 -2.96
C ARG A 83 2.83 -1.29 -3.31
N ARG A 84 2.20 -2.13 -2.50
CA ARG A 84 0.78 -2.50 -2.68
C ARG A 84 -0.14 -1.31 -2.52
N LEU A 85 0.08 -0.47 -1.50
CA LEU A 85 -0.66 0.79 -1.33
C LEU A 85 -0.53 1.73 -2.52
N ARG A 86 0.67 1.82 -3.09
CA ARG A 86 0.89 2.57 -4.34
C ARG A 86 0.07 1.98 -5.48
N GLN A 87 0.11 0.67 -5.68
CA GLN A 87 -0.62 0.00 -6.74
C GLN A 87 -2.13 0.23 -6.61
N MET A 88 -2.70 0.10 -5.40
CA MET A 88 -4.10 0.39 -5.13
C MET A 88 -4.49 1.83 -5.47
N ARG A 89 -3.59 2.82 -5.31
CA ARG A 89 -3.84 4.20 -5.77
C ARG A 89 -4.05 4.28 -7.28
N TRP A 90 -3.33 3.48 -8.06
CA TRP A 90 -3.43 3.48 -9.52
C TRP A 90 -4.63 2.67 -10.02
N GLU A 91 -5.06 1.65 -9.28
CA GLU A 91 -6.18 0.77 -9.64
C GLU A 91 -7.54 1.33 -9.16
N LEU A 92 -7.65 1.67 -7.87
CA LEU A 92 -8.91 2.07 -7.23
C LEU A 92 -9.10 3.59 -7.15
N GLY A 93 -8.02 4.36 -7.25
CA GLY A 93 -8.04 5.82 -7.17
C GLY A 93 -7.68 6.36 -5.78
N SER A 94 -8.09 7.60 -5.50
CA SER A 94 -7.70 8.33 -4.27
C SER A 94 -8.39 7.86 -3.00
N ILE A 95 -9.48 7.10 -3.12
CA ILE A 95 -10.30 6.61 -2.00
C ILE A 95 -10.14 5.10 -1.95
N LEU A 96 -9.73 4.59 -0.80
CA LEU A 96 -9.64 3.15 -0.55
C LEU A 96 -10.95 2.65 0.06
N PRO A 97 -11.43 1.45 -0.34
CA PRO A 97 -12.55 0.78 0.32
C PRO A 97 -12.31 0.59 1.83
N PRO A 98 -13.38 0.60 2.65
CA PRO A 98 -13.26 0.47 4.11
C PRO A 98 -12.63 -0.85 4.54
N GLU A 99 -12.82 -1.93 3.78
CA GLU A 99 -12.25 -3.26 4.03
C GLU A 99 -10.72 -3.26 3.94
N ILE A 100 -10.17 -2.43 3.05
CA ILE A 100 -8.73 -2.26 2.91
C ILE A 100 -8.23 -1.36 4.03
N ASN A 101 -8.96 -0.28 4.32
CA ASN A 101 -8.57 0.69 5.34
C ASN A 101 -8.48 0.08 6.75
N SER A 102 -9.32 -0.93 7.07
CA SER A 102 -9.22 -1.67 8.33
C SER A 102 -7.94 -2.48 8.49
N ASN A 103 -7.24 -2.79 7.39
CA ASN A 103 -6.01 -3.59 7.41
C ASN A 103 -4.73 -2.72 7.53
N LEU A 104 -4.87 -1.39 7.51
CA LEU A 104 -3.77 -0.44 7.46
C LEU A 104 -3.43 0.12 8.84
N LEU A 105 -2.14 0.42 9.03
CA LEU A 105 -1.70 1.19 10.17
C LEU A 105 -1.98 2.69 9.95
N ASN A 106 -2.16 3.46 11.03
CA ASN A 106 -2.29 4.93 10.94
C ASN A 106 -1.13 5.60 10.18
N ALA A 107 0.10 5.09 10.35
CA ALA A 107 1.26 5.59 9.61
C ALA A 107 1.19 5.30 8.11
N GLU A 108 0.62 4.15 7.71
CA GLU A 108 0.41 3.78 6.31
C GLU A 108 -0.66 4.68 5.66
N ILE A 109 -1.72 5.00 6.41
CA ILE A 109 -2.77 5.93 5.98
C ILE A 109 -2.19 7.33 5.74
N GLN A 110 -1.38 7.85 6.68
CA GLN A 110 -0.69 9.12 6.51
C GLN A 110 0.26 9.14 5.31
N TRP A 111 0.98 8.03 5.09
CA TRP A 111 1.82 7.85 3.91
C TRP A 111 0.99 7.88 2.62
N PHE A 112 -0.15 7.20 2.59
CA PHE A 112 -1.06 7.17 1.42
C PHE A 112 -1.61 8.56 1.11
N HIS A 113 -2.02 9.34 2.11
CA HIS A 113 -2.44 10.73 1.93
C HIS A 113 -1.30 11.61 1.37
N SER A 114 -0.08 11.41 1.87
CA SER A 114 1.10 12.14 1.38
C SER A 114 1.42 11.80 -0.08
N TYR A 115 1.29 10.52 -0.45
CA TYR A 115 1.43 10.06 -1.83
C TYR A 115 0.35 10.63 -2.74
N ASN A 116 -0.90 10.68 -2.28
CA ASN A 116 -1.99 11.31 -3.03
C ASN A 116 -1.73 12.78 -3.30
N LYS A 117 -1.22 13.50 -2.30
CA LYS A 117 -0.87 14.92 -2.44
C LYS A 117 0.26 15.11 -3.44
N SER A 118 1.33 14.31 -3.37
CA SER A 118 2.46 14.44 -4.29
C SER A 118 2.06 14.10 -5.74
N LEU A 119 1.26 13.06 -5.93
CA LEU A 119 0.73 12.67 -7.23
C LEU A 119 -0.18 13.76 -7.82
N ALA A 120 -1.07 14.34 -7.00
CA ALA A 120 -1.95 15.43 -7.42
C ALA A 120 -1.16 16.69 -7.82
N THR A 121 -0.10 17.04 -7.07
CA THR A 121 0.80 18.15 -7.44
C THR A 121 1.46 17.89 -8.79
N TYR A 122 1.93 16.66 -9.02
CA TYR A 122 2.54 16.28 -10.29
C TYR A 122 1.54 16.33 -11.46
N MET A 123 0.33 15.79 -11.28
CA MET A 123 -0.74 15.85 -12.28
C MET A 123 -1.09 17.28 -12.69
N ARG A 124 -1.06 18.23 -11.75
CA ARG A 124 -1.30 19.66 -12.03
C ARG A 124 -0.14 20.33 -12.77
N SER A 125 1.09 19.87 -12.58
CA SER A 125 2.27 20.44 -13.25
C SER A 125 2.40 20.07 -14.73
N ILE A 126 1.64 19.08 -15.20
CA ILE A 126 1.68 18.59 -16.59
C ILE A 126 0.41 19.00 -17.31
N GLY A 127 0.49 19.26 -18.62
CA GLY A 127 -0.69 19.50 -19.47
C GLY A 127 -1.14 20.96 -19.48
N ASP A 128 -0.23 21.86 -19.87
CA ASP A 128 -0.44 23.27 -20.27
C ASP A 128 -1.70 23.91 -19.67
N ASN A 129 -1.61 24.33 -18.41
CA ASN A 129 -2.65 25.01 -17.61
C ASN A 129 -3.95 24.23 -17.29
N CYS A 130 -4.19 23.06 -17.90
CA CYS A 130 -5.39 22.26 -17.65
C CYS A 130 -5.16 21.08 -16.68
N GLY A 131 -3.90 20.67 -16.48
CA GLY A 131 -3.56 19.49 -15.68
C GLY A 131 -3.85 18.20 -16.45
N LEU A 132 -3.05 17.15 -16.22
CA LEU A 132 -3.28 15.84 -16.82
C LEU A 132 -3.48 14.79 -15.72
N ASN A 133 -4.66 14.18 -15.70
CA ASN A 133 -4.93 13.06 -14.81
C ASN A 133 -4.33 11.77 -15.40
N LEU A 134 -3.19 11.36 -14.86
CA LEU A 134 -2.47 10.16 -15.29
C LEU A 134 -3.15 8.84 -14.89
N THR A 135 -4.14 8.90 -14.00
CA THR A 135 -4.78 7.68 -13.50
C THR A 135 -5.91 7.23 -14.41
N VAL A 136 -6.48 8.08 -15.26
CA VAL A 136 -7.58 7.73 -16.16
C VAL A 136 -7.09 7.20 -17.52
N ASN A 137 -7.98 6.58 -18.32
CA ASN A 137 -7.69 6.14 -19.69
C ASN A 137 -6.52 5.14 -19.84
N MET A 138 -6.41 4.15 -18.93
CA MET A 138 -5.39 3.09 -19.02
C MET A 138 -5.57 2.16 -20.23
N LEU A 139 -6.77 2.13 -20.81
CA LEU A 139 -7.12 1.33 -21.98
C LEU A 139 -7.42 2.26 -23.15
N PRO A 140 -7.08 1.85 -24.40
CA PRO A 140 -7.38 2.66 -25.56
C PRO A 140 -8.90 2.86 -25.70
N PRO A 141 -9.36 4.10 -25.99
CA PRO A 141 -10.78 4.39 -26.12
C PRO A 141 -11.34 3.74 -27.38
N LYS A 142 -12.40 2.93 -27.22
CA LYS A 142 -13.14 2.32 -28.34
C LYS A 142 -14.34 3.15 -28.77
N SER A 143 -15.00 3.81 -27.82
CA SER A 143 -16.22 4.60 -28.01
C SER A 143 -16.28 5.75 -27.00
N LEU A 144 -16.98 6.82 -27.38
CA LEU A 144 -17.21 8.00 -26.52
C LEU A 144 -18.27 7.73 -25.45
N TYR A 145 -19.31 6.97 -25.81
CA TYR A 145 -20.37 6.53 -24.92
C TYR A 145 -20.27 5.02 -24.70
N ILE A 146 -20.60 4.58 -23.50
CA ILE A 146 -20.64 3.17 -23.13
C ILE A 146 -21.94 2.84 -22.41
N GLU A 147 -22.44 1.63 -22.64
CA GLU A 147 -23.55 1.07 -21.90
C GLU A 147 -23.02 0.43 -20.62
N VAL A 148 -23.55 0.90 -19.49
CA VAL A 148 -23.15 0.46 -18.16
C VAL A 148 -24.35 -0.04 -17.37
N LYS A 149 -24.10 -1.09 -16.57
CA LYS A 149 -25.04 -1.63 -15.60
C LYS A 149 -24.63 -1.22 -14.19
N CYS A 150 -25.57 -0.73 -13.41
CA CYS A 150 -25.35 -0.43 -11.99
C CYS A 150 -25.39 -1.71 -11.16
N LEU A 151 -24.30 -2.00 -10.44
CA LEU A 151 -24.24 -3.14 -9.52
C LEU A 151 -24.75 -2.77 -8.12
N THR A 152 -24.55 -1.52 -7.73
CA THR A 152 -24.94 -0.96 -6.42
C THR A 152 -25.82 0.28 -6.60
N ASP A 153 -26.56 0.63 -5.54
CA ASP A 153 -27.32 1.88 -5.51
C ASP A 153 -26.36 3.02 -5.16
N PHE A 154 -26.05 3.87 -6.14
CA PHE A 154 -25.13 5.00 -6.00
C PHE A 154 -25.87 6.32 -5.78
N GLY A 155 -27.21 6.32 -5.92
CA GLY A 155 -28.02 7.53 -5.77
C GLY A 155 -27.94 8.45 -6.99
N LYS A 156 -27.63 9.74 -6.78
CA LYS A 156 -27.66 10.78 -7.81
C LYS A 156 -26.25 11.09 -8.32
N LEU A 157 -26.01 10.88 -9.60
CA LEU A 157 -24.78 11.25 -10.30
C LEU A 157 -25.03 12.53 -11.11
N GLU A 158 -24.23 13.56 -10.86
CA GLU A 158 -24.25 14.80 -11.65
C GLU A 158 -23.25 14.71 -12.80
N ILE A 159 -23.75 14.91 -14.01
CA ILE A 159 -22.96 15.00 -15.24
C ILE A 159 -22.49 16.45 -15.42
N GLU A 160 -21.38 16.67 -16.12
CA GLU A 160 -20.85 18.02 -16.43
C GLU A 160 -21.88 18.95 -17.10
N ASN A 161 -22.86 18.39 -17.81
CA ASN A 161 -23.95 19.13 -18.45
C ASN A 161 -25.05 19.58 -17.45
N GLY A 162 -24.88 19.34 -16.14
CA GLY A 162 -25.87 19.64 -15.10
C GLY A 162 -27.04 18.65 -15.03
N GLN A 163 -27.04 17.59 -15.84
CA GLN A 163 -28.04 16.52 -15.75
C GLN A 163 -27.75 15.60 -14.56
N VAL A 164 -28.78 15.32 -13.78
CA VAL A 164 -28.70 14.41 -12.63
C VAL A 164 -29.32 13.06 -13.01
N VAL A 165 -28.50 12.02 -13.05
CA VAL A 165 -28.93 10.65 -13.34
C VAL A 165 -29.03 9.87 -12.03
N THR A 166 -30.16 9.20 -11.80
CA THR A 166 -30.32 8.34 -10.63
C THR A 166 -29.88 6.92 -10.97
N LEU A 167 -28.79 6.46 -10.35
CA LEU A 167 -28.21 5.14 -10.52
C LEU A 167 -28.75 4.19 -9.44
N LYS A 168 -29.73 3.35 -9.80
CA LYS A 168 -30.27 2.30 -8.93
C LYS A 168 -29.66 0.95 -9.28
N LYS A 169 -29.65 0.02 -8.32
CA LYS A 169 -29.17 -1.34 -8.58
C LYS A 169 -29.90 -2.00 -9.76
N ASN A 170 -29.15 -2.66 -10.64
CA ASN A 170 -29.61 -3.35 -11.85
C ASN A 170 -30.26 -2.48 -12.93
N THR A 171 -30.05 -1.16 -12.93
CA THR A 171 -30.44 -0.30 -14.06
C THR A 171 -29.33 -0.19 -15.11
N TYR A 172 -29.73 0.10 -16.35
CA TYR A 172 -28.85 0.25 -17.49
C TYR A 172 -28.85 1.72 -17.93
N HIS A 173 -27.68 2.27 -18.21
CA HIS A 173 -27.54 3.66 -18.65
C HIS A 173 -26.51 3.77 -19.78
N LEU A 174 -26.77 4.66 -20.73
CA LEU A 174 -25.81 5.07 -21.75
C LEU A 174 -25.19 6.39 -21.31
N LEU A 175 -23.92 6.36 -20.91
CA LEU A 175 -23.24 7.51 -20.32
C LEU A 175 -21.88 7.75 -20.99
N PRO A 176 -21.35 8.99 -20.95
CA PRO A 176 -20.01 9.29 -21.42
C PRO A 176 -18.97 8.46 -20.66
N ARG A 177 -18.04 7.86 -21.40
CA ARG A 177 -17.00 6.98 -20.83
C ARG A 177 -16.18 7.66 -19.73
N VAL A 178 -15.85 8.94 -19.90
CA VAL A 178 -15.06 9.73 -18.94
C VAL A 178 -15.64 9.70 -17.52
N ILE A 179 -16.97 9.68 -17.40
CA ILE A 179 -17.67 9.68 -16.11
C ILE A 179 -17.76 8.26 -15.55
N CYS A 180 -17.94 7.28 -16.42
CA CYS A 180 -18.09 5.88 -16.03
C CYS A 180 -16.78 5.23 -15.60
N GLU A 181 -15.64 5.55 -16.21
CA GLU A 181 -14.34 4.93 -15.90
C GLU A 181 -13.99 4.90 -14.40
N PRO A 182 -14.07 6.00 -13.63
CA PRO A 182 -13.78 5.96 -12.20
C PRO A 182 -14.77 5.07 -11.43
N LEU A 183 -16.05 5.07 -11.81
CA LEU A 183 -17.10 4.28 -11.15
C LEU A 183 -17.00 2.78 -11.50
N ILE A 184 -16.54 2.44 -12.70
CA ILE A 184 -16.27 1.06 -13.12
C ILE A 184 -15.12 0.49 -12.28
N ARG A 185 -14.05 1.25 -12.07
CA ARG A 185 -12.91 0.82 -11.26
C ARG A 185 -13.24 0.62 -9.79
N GLN A 186 -14.19 1.40 -9.28
CA GLN A 186 -14.72 1.23 -7.93
C GLN A 186 -15.69 0.04 -7.81
N GLY A 187 -16.01 -0.64 -8.92
CA GLY A 187 -16.94 -1.78 -8.93
C GLY A 187 -18.42 -1.38 -8.78
N ILE A 188 -18.75 -0.10 -8.97
CA ILE A 188 -20.14 0.41 -8.90
C ILE A 188 -20.87 0.14 -10.21
N LEU A 189 -20.16 0.30 -11.33
CA LEU A 189 -20.65 0.10 -12.67
C LEU A 189 -19.94 -1.06 -13.36
N GLU A 190 -20.68 -1.82 -14.15
CA GLU A 190 -20.15 -2.87 -15.02
C GLU A 190 -20.32 -2.43 -16.49
N HIS A 191 -19.26 -2.56 -17.29
CA HIS A 191 -19.26 -2.24 -18.72
C HIS A 191 -19.73 -3.45 -19.52
N LEU A 192 -20.77 -3.29 -20.35
CA LEU A 192 -21.41 -4.40 -21.07
C LEU A 192 -20.89 -4.63 -22.50
N ALA A 193 -20.31 -3.61 -23.16
CA ALA A 193 -19.78 -3.71 -24.53
C ALA A 193 -18.82 -2.55 -24.90
#